data_AF-A0A2V9QZ26-F1
#
_entry.id   AF-A0A2V9QZ26-F1
#
_cell.length_a   1.000
_cell.length_b   1.000
_cell.length_c   1.000
_cell.angle_alpha   90.00
_cell.angle_beta   90.00
_cell.angle_gamma   90.00
#
_symmetry.space_group_name_H-M   'P 1'
#
loop_
_entity.id
_entity.type
_entity.pdbx_description
1 polymer ?
#
loop_
_entity_poly.entity_id
_entity_poly.type
_entity_poly.pdbx_seq_one_letter_code
_entity_poly.pdbx_strand_id
1 'polypeptide(L)' 'MSGYGFFDQAIEMMNDPRFRGHALITERIPLDDLISRGFRPLIEEKEKRVKTLVSPSGV' A
#
# COMPACT_ATOMS: atom_id res chain seq x y z
N MET A 1 -13.88 -9.57 -8.09
CA MET A 1 -14.14 -8.39 -8.93
C MET A 1 -12.85 -7.59 -9.02
N SER A 2 -12.18 -7.63 -10.15
CA SER A 2 -11.04 -6.77 -10.41
C SER A 2 -11.56 -5.35 -10.66
N GLY A 3 -10.99 -4.34 -9.99
CA GLY A 3 -11.43 -2.94 -10.05
C GLY A 3 -11.21 -2.23 -11.40
N TYR A 4 -11.21 -2.97 -12.51
CA TYR A 4 -11.10 -2.41 -13.85
C TYR A 4 -12.35 -1.58 -14.15
N GLY A 5 -12.14 -0.32 -14.54
CA GLY A 5 -13.20 0.66 -14.83
C GLY A 5 -13.45 1.71 -13.74
N PHE A 6 -12.82 1.59 -12.56
CA PHE A 6 -13.02 2.52 -11.43
C PHE A 6 -11.83 3.45 -11.16
N PHE A 7 -10.80 3.43 -12.01
CA PHE A 7 -9.58 4.22 -11.75
C PHE A 7 -9.86 5.72 -11.70
N ASP A 8 -10.66 6.26 -12.62
CA ASP A 8 -10.96 7.70 -12.65
C ASP A 8 -11.67 8.15 -11.36
N GLN A 9 -12.67 7.39 -10.91
CA GLN A 9 -13.40 7.65 -9.67
C GLN A 9 -12.52 7.49 -8.42
N ALA A 10 -11.62 6.49 -8.43
CA ALA A 10 -10.66 6.31 -7.34
C ALA A 10 -9.67 7.48 -7.28
N ILE A 11 -9.17 7.97 -8.42
CA ILE A 11 -8.29 9.14 -8.49
C ILE A 11 -9.02 10.39 -7.99
N GLU A 12 -10.27 10.60 -8.40
CA GLU A 12 -11.10 11.71 -7.91
C GLU A 12 -11.26 11.65 -6.38
N MET A 13 -11.60 10.48 -5.84
CA MET A 13 -11.69 10.26 -4.40
C MET A 13 -10.36 10.52 -3.68
N MET A 14 -9.22 10.12 -4.27
CA MET A 14 -7.89 10.37 -3.70
C MET A 14 -7.54 11.86 -3.61
N ASN A 15 -8.17 12.72 -4.43
CA ASN A 15 -7.99 14.18 -4.40
C ASN A 15 -8.94 14.88 -3.41
N ASP A 16 -9.96 14.19 -2.89
CA ASP A 16 -10.86 14.74 -1.87
C ASP A 16 -10.11 14.90 -0.53
N PRO A 17 -10.02 16.11 0.05
CA PRO A 17 -9.29 16.34 1.30
C PRO A 17 -9.87 15.57 2.50
N ARG A 18 -11.12 15.09 2.41
CA ARG A 18 -11.75 14.25 3.44
C ARG A 18 -11.21 12.81 3.40
N PHE A 19 -10.66 12.37 2.27
CA PHE A 19 -10.10 11.04 2.11
C PHE A 19 -8.60 11.03 2.40
N ARG A 20 -8.18 10.27 3.42
CA ARG A 20 -6.78 10.18 3.86
C ARG A 20 -6.14 8.85 3.46
N GLY A 21 -6.01 8.59 2.16
CA GLY A 21 -5.45 7.33 1.65
C GLY A 21 -4.05 6.97 2.18
N HIS A 22 -3.23 7.98 2.47
CA HIS A 22 -1.89 7.79 3.06
C HIS A 22 -1.92 7.11 4.43
N ALA A 23 -3.00 7.25 5.21
CA ALA A 23 -3.12 6.64 6.53
C ALA A 23 -3.23 5.11 6.49
N LEU A 24 -3.56 4.54 5.32
CA LEU A 24 -3.57 3.09 5.13
C LEU A 24 -2.16 2.50 5.05
N ILE A 25 -1.15 3.32 4.72
CA ILE A 25 0.23 2.87 4.55
C ILE A 25 0.90 2.77 5.94
N THR A 26 1.04 1.54 6.42
CA THR A 26 1.64 1.23 7.73
C THR A 26 3.12 0.90 7.64
N GLU A 27 3.64 0.65 6.43
CA GLU A 27 5.07 0.38 6.23
C GLU A 27 5.52 0.84 4.84
N ARG A 28 6.78 1.32 4.77
CA ARG A 28 7.49 1.63 3.53
C ARG A 28 8.80 0.85 3.52
N ILE A 29 9.07 0.15 2.42
CA ILE A 29 10.27 -0.66 2.27
C ILE A 29 10.92 -0.43 0.90
N PRO A 30 12.26 -0.54 0.81
CA PRO A 30 12.92 -0.61 -0.49
C PRO A 30 12.56 -1.93 -1.20
N LEU A 31 12.74 -1.95 -2.53
CA LEU A 31 12.47 -3.14 -3.34
C LEU A 31 13.26 -4.37 -2.90
N ASP A 32 14.51 -4.19 -2.47
CA ASP A 32 15.40 -5.27 -2.01
C ASP A 32 14.81 -6.04 -0.80
N ASP A 33 13.96 -5.37 -0.02
CA ASP A 33 13.32 -5.91 1.19
C ASP A 33 11.97 -6.58 0.90
N LEU A 34 11.49 -6.60 -0.35
CA LEU A 34 10.14 -7.08 -0.70
C LEU A 34 9.87 -8.50 -0.18
N ILE A 35 10.84 -9.39 -0.26
CA ILE A 35 10.65 -10.78 0.17
C ILE A 35 10.63 -10.88 1.70
N SER A 36 11.65 -10.34 2.36
CA SER A 36 11.87 -10.48 3.81
C SER A 36 10.86 -9.67 4.62
N ARG A 37 10.49 -8.48 4.17
CA ARG A 37 9.65 -7.51 4.88
C ARG A 37 8.33 -7.18 4.18
N GLY A 38 8.18 -7.51 2.91
CA GLY A 38 6.91 -7.35 2.19
C GLY A 38 6.01 -8.57 2.31
N PHE A 39 6.47 -9.75 1.86
CA PHE A 39 5.63 -10.95 1.79
C PHE A 39 5.55 -11.73 3.10
N ARG A 40 6.68 -11.95 3.78
CA ARG A 40 6.70 -12.74 5.03
C ARG A 40 5.73 -12.20 6.09
N PRO A 41 5.66 -10.88 6.37
CA PRO A 41 4.72 -10.35 7.35
C PRO A 41 3.25 -10.53 6.96
N LEU A 42 2.92 -10.60 5.66
CA LEU A 42 1.55 -10.87 5.21
C LEU A 42 1.09 -12.30 5.53
N ILE A 43 2.03 -13.22 5.75
CA ILE A 43 1.75 -14.61 6.10
C ILE A 43 1.77 -14.78 7.63
N GLU A 44 2.82 -14.27 8.27
CA GLU A 44 3.15 -14.55 9.67
C GLU A 44 2.57 -13.51 10.65
N GLU A 45 2.29 -12.28 10.20
CA GLU A 45 1.97 -11.14 11.07
C GLU A 45 0.76 -10.32 10.57
N LYS A 46 -0.30 -11.02 10.15
CA LYS A 46 -1.48 -10.45 9.46
C LYS A 46 -2.14 -9.26 10.15
N GLU A 47 -2.09 -9.22 11.48
CA GLU A 47 -2.73 -8.18 12.29
C GLU A 47 -1.85 -6.92 12.47
N LYS A 48 -0.58 -6.97 12.06
CA LYS A 48 0.37 -5.87 12.33
C LYS A 48 0.45 -4.83 11.22
N ARG A 49 0.02 -5.16 9.99
CA ARG A 49 0.22 -4.32 8.80
C ARG A 49 -1.07 -4.21 7.98
N VAL A 50 -1.44 -2.98 7.60
CA VAL A 50 -2.61 -2.71 6.74
C VAL A 50 -2.16 -2.63 5.28
N LYS A 51 -1.12 -1.86 4.99
CA LYS A 51 -0.55 -1.72 3.64
C LYS A 51 0.93 -1.43 3.70
N THR A 52 1.71 -2.20 2.95
CA THR A 52 3.13 -1.94 2.70
C THR A 52 3.29 -1.31 1.33
N LEU A 53 3.98 -0.17 1.26
CA LEU A 53 4.35 0.47 0.01
C LEU A 53 5.82 0.18 -0.29
N VAL A 54 6.09 -0.33 -1.49
CA VAL A 54 7.42 -0.70 -1.94
C VAL A 54 7.90 0.33 -2.95
N SER A 55 9.10 0.85 -2.79
CA SER A 55 9.71 1.77 -3.75
C SER A 55 11.01 1.19 -4.34
N PRO A 56 11.27 1.37 -5.65
CA PRO A 56 12.52 0.95 -6.27
C PRO A 56 13.73 1.77 -5.79
N SER A 57 13.49 2.93 -5.19
CA SER A 57 14.52 3.79 -4.60
C SER A 57 14.33 3.82 -3.09
N GLY A 58 15.38 3.47 -2.34
CA GLY A 58 15.45 3.79 -0.91
C GLY A 58 15.61 5.30 -0.78
N VAL A 59 14.51 6.02 -0.52
CA VAL A 59 14.50 7.43 -0.12
C VAL A 59 13.86 7.52 1.25
#